data_AF-A0A163SHQ5-F1
#
_entry.id   AF-A0A163SHQ5-F1
#
_cell.length_a   1.000
_cell.length_b   1.000
_cell.length_c   1.000
_cell.angle_alpha   90.00
_cell.angle_beta   90.00
_cell.angle_gamma   90.00
#
_symmetry.space_group_name_H-M   'P 1'
#
loop_
_entity.id
_entity.type
_entity.pdbx_description
1 polymer ?
#
loop_
_entity_poly.entity_id
_entity_poly.type
_entity_poly.pdbx_seq_one_letter_code
_entity_poly.pdbx_strand_id
1 'polypeptide(L)' 'MASDALKQYAIFIDAFVELLELFPFSHGGYPSKEENASIGVHLLNKTKDAETGGVKCLETLHNFMKNYYAEKWVN' A
#
# COMPACT_ATOMS: atom_id res chain seq x y z
N MET A 1 -2.03 -15.07 2.76
CA MET A 1 -1.81 -14.36 1.48
C MET A 1 -2.86 -13.29 1.22
N ALA A 2 -4.13 -13.62 0.94
CA ALA A 2 -5.19 -12.62 0.73
C ALA A 2 -5.42 -11.72 1.97
N SER A 3 -5.50 -12.34 3.16
CA SER A 3 -5.59 -11.58 4.43
C SER A 3 -4.35 -10.71 4.69
N ASP A 4 -3.17 -11.12 4.22
CA ASP A 4 -1.95 -10.34 4.42
C ASP A 4 -1.91 -9.14 3.48
N ALA A 5 -2.36 -9.31 2.23
CA ALA A 5 -2.58 -8.19 1.31
C ALA A 5 -3.57 -7.18 1.89
N LEU A 6 -4.69 -7.67 2.47
CA LEU A 6 -5.67 -6.79 3.12
C LEU A 6 -5.03 -5.97 4.26
N LYS A 7 -4.19 -6.58 5.10
CA LYS A 7 -3.49 -5.86 6.18
C LYS A 7 -2.55 -4.79 5.62
N GLN A 8 -1.83 -5.09 4.53
CA GLN A 8 -0.96 -4.12 3.86
C GLN A 8 -1.78 -2.94 3.32
N TYR A 9 -2.90 -3.19 2.65
CA TYR A 9 -3.75 -2.11 2.14
C TYR A 9 -4.46 -1.31 3.25
N ALA A 10 -4.74 -1.90 4.41
CA ALA A 10 -5.18 -1.13 5.57
C ALA A 10 -4.12 -0.12 6.01
N ILE A 11 -2.86 -0.54 6.14
CA ILE A 11 -1.73 0.37 6.46
C ILE A 11 -1.58 1.46 5.41
N PHE A 12 -1.74 1.11 4.13
CA PHE A 12 -1.74 2.08 3.03
C PHE A 12 -2.84 3.13 3.22
N ILE A 13 -4.10 2.69 3.45
CA ILE A 13 -5.24 3.59 3.58
C ILE A 13 -5.02 4.55 4.75
N ASP A 14 -4.62 4.03 5.91
CA ASP A 14 -4.40 4.86 7.10
C ASP A 14 -3.35 5.95 6.82
N ALA A 15 -2.20 5.56 6.27
CA ALA A 15 -1.12 6.51 5.95
C ALA A 15 -1.50 7.50 4.83
N PHE A 16 -2.31 7.07 3.87
CA PHE A 16 -2.75 7.92 2.76
C PHE A 16 -3.80 8.94 3.20
N VAL A 17 -4.70 8.56 4.11
CA VAL A 17 -5.65 9.49 4.74
C VAL A 17 -4.89 10.56 5.53
N GLU A 18 -3.92 10.17 6.36
CA GLU A 18 -3.06 11.13 7.07
C GLU A 18 -2.36 12.11 6.09
N LEU A 19 -1.90 11.61 4.93
CA LEU A 19 -1.27 12.45 3.91
C LEU A 19 -2.25 13.45 3.29
N LEU A 20 -3.49 13.03 3.02
CA LEU A 20 -4.55 13.89 2.49
C LEU A 20 -4.97 14.95 3.50
N GLU A 21 -5.00 14.61 4.78
CA GLU A 21 -5.28 15.56 5.87
C GLU A 21 -4.15 16.59 6.05
N LEU A 22 -2.89 16.18 5.83
CA LEU A 22 -1.73 17.07 5.85
C LEU A 22 -1.73 18.08 4.70
N PHE A 23 -2.23 17.67 3.52
CA PHE A 23 -2.28 18.50 2.31
C PHE A 23 -3.70 18.56 1.72
N PRO A 24 -4.67 19.18 2.40
CA PRO A 24 -6.07 19.11 2.04
C PRO A 24 -6.40 19.99 0.83
N PHE A 25 -7.26 19.51 -0.08
CA PHE A 25 -7.78 20.33 -1.17
C PHE A 25 -8.77 21.40 -0.64
N SER A 26 -8.77 22.64 -1.13
CA SER A 26 -7.95 23.20 -2.21
C SER A 26 -6.67 23.91 -1.75
N HIS A 27 -6.44 24.02 -0.44
CA HIS A 27 -5.33 24.81 0.11
C HIS A 27 -3.96 24.13 -0.01
N GLY A 28 -3.92 22.80 -0.12
CA GLY A 28 -2.68 22.02 -0.25
C GLY A 28 -1.79 22.06 0.99
N GLY A 29 -2.28 22.56 2.13
CA GLY A 29 -1.52 22.69 3.37
C GLY A 29 -0.34 23.67 3.27
N TYR A 30 0.77 23.35 3.94
CA TYR A 30 2.01 24.13 3.88
C TYR A 30 3.22 23.25 3.58
N PRO A 31 3.40 22.79 2.32
CA PRO A 31 4.48 21.88 1.94
C PRO A 31 5.87 22.50 2.06
N SER A 32 6.00 23.82 2.09
CA SER A 32 7.27 24.52 2.29
C SER A 32 7.74 24.55 3.75
N LYS A 33 6.89 24.15 4.71
CA LYS A 33 7.32 23.98 6.10
C LYS A 33 8.09 22.66 6.20
N GLU A 34 9.34 22.73 6.67
CA GLU A 34 10.25 21.58 6.75
C GLU A 34 9.65 20.39 7.51
N GLU A 35 8.91 20.65 8.60
CA GLU A 35 8.19 19.64 9.36
C GLU A 35 7.14 18.92 8.50
N ASN A 36 6.27 19.67 7.82
CA ASN A 36 5.25 19.10 6.93
C ASN A 36 5.86 18.34 5.75
N ALA A 37 6.95 18.85 5.17
CA ALA A 37 7.66 18.15 4.12
C ALA A 37 8.21 16.81 4.61
N SER A 38 8.80 16.78 5.81
CA SER A 38 9.34 15.58 6.44
C SER A 38 8.24 14.55 6.75
N ILE A 39 7.12 14.99 7.33
CA ILE A 39 5.96 14.13 7.59
C ILE A 39 5.38 13.61 6.27
N GLY A 40 5.23 14.46 5.26
CA GLY A 40 4.73 14.07 3.95
C GLY A 40 5.61 13.00 3.29
N VAL A 41 6.93 13.17 3.31
CA VAL A 41 7.88 12.16 2.80
C VAL A 41 7.77 10.85 3.59
N HIS A 42 7.65 10.91 4.91
CA HIS A 42 7.47 9.72 5.74
C HIS A 42 6.19 8.96 5.37
N LEU A 43 5.06 9.66 5.27
CA LEU A 43 3.77 9.07 4.90
C LEU A 43 3.80 8.48 3.49
N LEU A 44 4.38 9.18 2.51
CA LEU A 44 4.55 8.68 1.14
C LEU A 44 5.40 7.39 1.07
N ASN A 45 6.47 7.31 1.86
CA ASN A 45 7.27 6.08 1.94
C ASN A 45 6.47 4.94 2.58
N LYS A 46 5.75 5.23 3.68
CA LYS A 46 4.89 4.25 4.34
C LYS A 46 3.80 3.71 3.41
N THR A 47 3.15 4.58 2.62
CA THR A 47 2.16 4.16 1.61
C THR A 47 2.82 3.30 0.55
N LYS A 48 3.98 3.71 0.02
CA LYS A 48 4.70 2.96 -1.01
C LYS A 48 5.09 1.56 -0.55
N ASP A 49 5.64 1.44 0.66
CA ASP A 49 6.10 0.16 1.20
C ASP A 49 4.91 -0.78 1.43
N ALA A 50 3.81 -0.25 1.97
CA ALA A 50 2.58 -1.01 2.19
C ALA A 50 1.95 -1.48 0.87
N GLU A 51 1.83 -0.61 -0.13
CA GLU A 51 1.32 -0.97 -1.47
C GLU A 51 2.19 -2.05 -2.12
N THR A 52 3.51 -1.87 -2.09
CA THR A 52 4.47 -2.84 -2.63
C THR A 52 4.34 -4.20 -1.95
N GLY A 53 4.22 -4.21 -0.62
CA GLY A 53 3.99 -5.42 0.17
C GLY A 53 2.67 -6.11 -0.19
N GLY A 54 1.59 -5.33 -0.33
CA GLY A 54 0.27 -5.80 -0.71
C GLY A 54 0.26 -6.48 -2.08
N VAL A 55 0.84 -5.82 -3.09
CA VAL A 55 0.99 -6.36 -4.45
C VAL A 55 1.77 -7.68 -4.41
N LYS A 56 2.90 -7.74 -3.70
CA LYS A 56 3.69 -8.97 -3.58
C LYS A 56 2.91 -10.13 -2.96
N CYS A 57 2.07 -9.86 -1.96
CA CYS A 57 1.18 -10.87 -1.37
C CYS A 57 0.17 -11.40 -2.40
N LEU A 58 -0.40 -10.51 -3.23
CA LEU A 58 -1.35 -10.89 -4.28
C LEU A 58 -0.69 -11.66 -5.42
N GLU A 59 0.52 -11.27 -5.84
CA GLU A 59 1.30 -12.00 -6.84
C GLU A 59 1.64 -13.41 -6.36
N THR A 60 2.03 -13.54 -5.09
CA THR A 60 2.30 -14.85 -4.48
C THR A 60 1.05 -15.72 -4.47
N LEU A 61 -0.10 -15.15 -4.11
CA LEU A 61 -1.39 -15.84 -4.15
C LEU A 61 -1.76 -16.28 -5.57
N HIS A 62 -1.61 -15.39 -6.55
CA HIS A 62 -1.88 -15.67 -7.95
C HIS A 62 -1.02 -16.83 -8.46
N ASN A 63 0.29 -16.80 -8.18
CA ASN A 63 1.21 -17.87 -8.56
C ASN A 63 0.83 -19.20 -7.89
N PHE A 64 0.48 -19.17 -6.61
CA PHE A 64 -0.01 -20.36 -5.90
C PHE A 64 -1.27 -20.93 -6.57
N MET A 65 -2.28 -20.09 -6.84
CA MET A 65 -3.51 -20.54 -7.49
C MET A 65 -3.21 -21.14 -8.88
N LYS A 66 -2.39 -20.46 -9.69
CA LYS A 66 -2.02 -20.93 -11.04
C LYS A 66 -1.36 -22.31 -11.00
N ASN A 67 -0.41 -22.51 -10.10
CA ASN A 67 0.29 -23.79 -9.96
C ASN A 67 -0.61 -24.88 -9.39
N TYR A 68 -1.46 -24.55 -8.40
CA TYR A 68 -2.43 -25.48 -7.84
C TYR A 68 -3.43 -25.97 -8.91
N TYR A 69 -3.92 -25.07 -9.77
CA TYR A 69 -4.77 -25.45 -10.90
C TYR A 69 -3.98 -26.29 -11.92
N ALA A 70 -2.73 -25.97 -12.23
CA ALA A 70 -1.93 -26.77 -13.15
C ALA A 70 -1.72 -28.22 -12.66
N GLU A 71 -1.43 -28.42 -11.37
CA GLU A 71 -1.26 -29.77 -10.79
C GLU A 71 -2.56 -30.59 -10.77
N LYS A 72 -3.71 -29.93 -10.59
CA LYS A 72 -5.04 -30.58 -10.58
C LYS A 72 -5.54 -31.07 -11.94
N TRP A 73 -5.03 -30.52 -13.03
CA TRP A 73 -5.46 -30.87 -14.40
C TRP A 73 -4.47 -31.77 -15.15
N VAL A 74 -3.24 -31.93 -14.64
CA VAL A 74 -2.21 -32.81 -15.22
C VAL A 74 -2.23 -34.22 -14.60
N ASN A 75 -2.94 -34.43 -13.48
CA ASN A 75 -3.28 -35.74 -12.93
C ASN A 75 -4.74 -36.11 -13.21
#